data_AF-A0A349DI65-F1
#
_entry.id   AF-A0A349DI65-F1
#
_cell.length_a   1.000
_cell.length_b   1.000
_cell.length_c   1.000
_cell.angle_alpha   90.00
_cell.angle_beta   90.00
_cell.angle_gamma   90.00
#
_symmetry.space_group_name_H-M   'P 1'
#
loop_
_entity.id
_entity.type
_entity.pdbx_description
1 polymer ?
#
loop_
_entity_poly.entity_id
_entity_poly.type
_entity_poly.pdbx_seq_one_letter_code
_entity_poly.pdbx_strand_id
1 'polypeptide(L)'
;MVSKFHTKNLYKFDEVTSAFQKEVRRGNLLPALFWGGELENSGYGKALYNRIFTIATEDISIGAPSLCIPLLQLYQDWQQAEDKSVVTIQTIKLLVEAHKNRVVNNALLYVSSFTEPPETIPDMVIPAHLLTIIDQQFHYDLFAGADDRTMDIASTTKQLVNALQNEQVLNALFFTNFLHMYWQCDDNRGLLTRQIGKKLTQTSKKLAANASMYSWFLMLHMAQGEAALYPIIETLYTLYIQDIGTPRLNLMMAVMLLAQYKHYDLSVPVIADLSLISNEQRAVFCNNSDDIVARRQFMVPDYALDKHTDRGKGNTSKDNNYEVLHQQGQKEGIDTRQWPIEEVAKSHGKYRWFAERVVSGQKQHSRMSHFFDVGAVITNPKAGIQGQDPYLMKARKFYLAIERKYGYRMAKSTQIIEKMFPLLLKNQTLWKC
;
A
#
# COMPACT_ATOMS: atom_id res chain seq x y z
N MET A 1 -23.17 7.35 6.16
CA MET A 1 -23.24 5.87 6.09
C MET A 1 -22.32 5.35 7.19
N VAL A 2 -22.84 4.47 8.04
CA VAL A 2 -22.51 4.32 9.48
C VAL A 2 -21.04 4.55 9.85
N SER A 3 -20.78 5.59 10.65
CA SER A 3 -19.50 5.81 11.34
C SER A 3 -19.34 4.79 12.48
N LYS A 4 -19.25 3.51 12.14
CA LYS A 4 -18.82 2.50 13.11
C LYS A 4 -17.31 2.63 13.21
N PHE A 5 -16.84 3.28 14.28
CA PHE A 5 -15.41 3.34 14.63
C PHE A 5 -14.93 2.04 15.29
N HIS A 6 -15.82 1.05 15.48
CA HIS A 6 -15.55 -0.20 16.17
C HIS A 6 -16.15 -1.42 15.47
N THR A 7 -15.49 -2.56 15.62
CA THR A 7 -15.99 -3.88 15.20
C THR A 7 -17.14 -4.35 16.08
N LYS A 8 -17.82 -5.43 15.67
CA LYS A 8 -18.90 -6.07 16.45
C LYS A 8 -18.45 -6.49 17.86
N ASN A 9 -17.15 -6.77 18.02
CA ASN A 9 -16.55 -7.12 19.30
C ASN A 9 -15.90 -5.91 19.99
N LEU A 10 -16.28 -4.70 19.60
CA LEU A 10 -15.88 -3.43 20.19
C LEU A 10 -14.37 -3.14 20.09
N TYR A 11 -13.65 -3.71 19.12
CA TYR A 11 -12.28 -3.25 18.82
C TYR A 11 -12.33 -1.99 17.96
N LYS A 12 -11.37 -1.07 18.13
CA LYS A 12 -11.27 0.10 17.26
C LYS A 12 -10.89 -0.30 15.84
N PHE A 13 -11.61 0.21 14.86
CA PHE A 13 -11.46 -0.15 13.45
C PHE A 13 -10.04 0.09 12.92
N ASP A 14 -9.43 1.24 13.24
CA ASP A 14 -8.08 1.61 12.80
C ASP A 14 -6.99 0.72 13.41
N GLU A 15 -7.16 0.35 14.68
CA GLU A 15 -6.27 -0.56 15.40
C GLU A 15 -6.38 -2.00 14.87
N VAL A 16 -7.59 -2.51 14.60
CA VAL A 16 -7.79 -3.82 13.98
C VAL A 16 -7.19 -3.86 12.58
N THR A 17 -7.42 -2.84 11.77
CA THR A 17 -6.84 -2.74 10.42
C THR A 17 -5.30 -2.73 10.49
N SER A 18 -4.74 -2.02 11.46
CA SER A 18 -3.29 -1.96 11.70
C SER A 18 -2.72 -3.29 12.18
N ALA A 19 -3.43 -3.98 13.10
CA ALA A 19 -3.06 -5.29 13.60
C ALA A 19 -3.08 -6.33 12.48
N PHE A 20 -4.18 -6.42 11.72
CA PHE A 20 -4.31 -7.29 10.56
C PHE A 20 -3.11 -7.18 9.62
N GLN A 21 -2.78 -5.97 9.15
CA GLN A 21 -1.64 -5.76 8.24
C GLN A 21 -0.32 -6.25 8.84
N LYS A 22 -0.10 -6.00 10.14
CA LYS A 22 1.16 -6.31 10.79
C LYS A 22 1.32 -7.79 11.15
N GLU A 23 0.22 -8.49 11.42
CA GLU A 23 0.22 -9.95 11.54
C GLU A 23 0.53 -10.61 10.20
N VAL A 24 -0.10 -10.13 9.12
CA VAL A 24 0.18 -10.62 7.76
C VAL A 24 1.65 -10.37 7.39
N ARG A 25 2.15 -9.15 7.61
CA ARG A 25 3.57 -8.78 7.41
C ARG A 25 4.55 -9.71 8.15
N ARG A 26 4.13 -10.27 9.29
CA ARG A 26 4.92 -11.17 10.15
C ARG A 26 4.63 -12.65 9.92
N GLY A 27 3.78 -12.99 8.96
CA GLY A 27 3.44 -14.39 8.68
C GLY A 27 2.65 -15.08 9.81
N ASN A 28 1.97 -14.32 10.66
CA ASN A 28 1.24 -14.85 11.81
C ASN A 28 -0.20 -15.21 11.41
N LEU A 29 -0.43 -16.46 11.00
CA LEU A 29 -1.70 -16.87 10.41
C LEU A 29 -2.91 -16.71 11.34
N LEU A 30 -2.89 -17.31 12.53
CA LEU A 30 -4.06 -17.30 13.43
C LEU A 30 -4.43 -15.86 13.87
N PRO A 31 -3.49 -15.01 14.32
CA PRO A 31 -3.80 -13.60 14.59
C PRO A 31 -4.30 -12.85 13.35
N ALA A 32 -3.73 -13.07 12.17
CA ALA A 32 -4.20 -12.44 10.94
C ALA A 32 -5.63 -12.86 10.58
N LEU A 33 -5.99 -14.13 10.76
CA LEU A 33 -7.36 -14.63 10.58
C LEU A 33 -8.32 -14.01 11.60
N PHE A 34 -7.91 -13.88 12.85
CA PHE A 34 -8.72 -13.21 13.87
C PHE A 34 -9.04 -11.77 13.48
N TRP A 35 -8.01 -10.96 13.17
CA TRP A 35 -8.22 -9.54 12.81
C TRP A 35 -8.92 -9.35 11.46
N GLY A 36 -8.69 -10.25 10.51
CA GLY A 36 -9.44 -10.28 9.25
C GLY A 36 -10.92 -10.63 9.48
N GLY A 37 -11.20 -11.61 10.33
CA GLY A 37 -12.54 -11.99 10.76
C GLY A 37 -13.25 -10.86 11.51
N GLU A 38 -12.55 -10.13 12.38
CA GLU A 38 -13.07 -8.93 13.03
C GLU A 38 -13.59 -7.89 12.03
N LEU A 39 -12.87 -7.68 10.93
CA LEU A 39 -13.29 -6.75 9.87
C LEU A 39 -14.44 -7.31 9.04
N GLU A 40 -14.31 -8.54 8.52
CA GLU A 40 -15.31 -9.16 7.65
C GLU A 40 -16.66 -9.30 8.37
N ASN A 41 -16.65 -9.91 9.56
CA ASN A 41 -17.86 -10.19 10.33
C ASN A 41 -18.53 -8.94 10.90
N SER A 42 -17.85 -7.78 10.87
CA SER A 42 -18.41 -6.49 11.27
C SER A 42 -18.95 -5.67 10.09
N GLY A 43 -18.95 -6.23 8.88
CA GLY A 43 -19.42 -5.57 7.66
C GLY A 43 -18.36 -4.70 6.97
N TYR A 44 -17.08 -4.84 7.34
CA TYR A 44 -15.97 -4.07 6.76
C TYR A 44 -15.22 -4.82 5.66
N GLY A 45 -15.79 -5.86 5.05
CA GLY A 45 -15.11 -6.67 4.05
C GLY A 45 -14.49 -5.88 2.89
N LYS A 46 -15.18 -4.85 2.37
CA LYS A 46 -14.58 -3.96 1.34
C LYS A 46 -13.31 -3.25 1.85
N ALA A 47 -13.30 -2.80 3.10
CA ALA A 47 -12.13 -2.17 3.69
C ALA A 47 -11.00 -3.18 3.96
N LEU A 48 -11.35 -4.41 4.36
CA LEU A 48 -10.42 -5.53 4.48
C LEU A 48 -9.73 -5.82 3.13
N TYR A 49 -10.49 -6.00 2.04
CA TYR A 49 -9.90 -6.27 0.73
C TYR A 49 -9.05 -5.11 0.20
N ASN A 50 -9.45 -3.86 0.42
CA ASN A 50 -8.57 -2.72 0.14
C ASN A 50 -7.27 -2.77 0.95
N ARG A 51 -7.32 -3.21 2.21
CA ARG A 51 -6.10 -3.43 3.00
C ARG A 51 -5.27 -4.59 2.47
N ILE A 52 -5.89 -5.69 2.02
CA ILE A 52 -5.24 -6.85 1.41
C ILE A 52 -4.40 -6.46 0.19
N PHE A 53 -4.97 -5.71 -0.75
CA PHE A 53 -4.22 -5.26 -1.94
C PHE A 53 -3.13 -4.22 -1.59
N THR A 54 -3.35 -3.43 -0.55
CA THR A 54 -2.28 -2.56 0.00
C THR A 54 -1.13 -3.40 0.55
N ILE A 55 -1.41 -4.44 1.33
CA ILE A 55 -0.39 -5.36 1.86
C ILE A 55 0.36 -6.05 0.71
N ALA A 56 -0.36 -6.53 -0.31
CA ALA A 56 0.24 -7.20 -1.46
C ALA A 56 1.34 -6.35 -2.14
N THR A 57 1.13 -5.04 -2.26
CA THR A 57 2.09 -4.14 -2.90
C THR A 57 3.06 -3.45 -1.92
N GLU A 58 2.69 -3.29 -0.65
CA GLU A 58 3.51 -2.61 0.37
C GLU A 58 4.45 -3.57 1.12
N ASP A 59 3.95 -4.76 1.48
CA ASP A 59 4.56 -5.69 2.45
C ASP A 59 5.07 -7.00 1.85
N ILE A 60 4.55 -7.35 0.68
CA ILE A 60 4.94 -8.54 -0.08
C ILE A 60 5.74 -8.11 -1.31
N SER A 61 5.20 -7.19 -2.11
CA SER A 61 5.84 -6.54 -3.25
C SER A 61 6.59 -7.52 -4.16
N ILE A 62 7.87 -7.26 -4.46
CA ILE A 62 8.71 -8.14 -5.30
C ILE A 62 9.01 -9.50 -4.65
N GLY A 63 8.63 -9.72 -3.39
CA GLY A 63 8.74 -11.03 -2.74
C GLY A 63 7.82 -12.08 -3.38
N ALA A 64 6.65 -11.65 -3.88
CA ALA A 64 5.74 -12.45 -4.69
C ALA A 64 5.02 -11.57 -5.74
N PRO A 65 5.71 -11.19 -6.83
CA PRO A 65 5.23 -10.20 -7.81
C PRO A 65 3.83 -10.44 -8.38
N SER A 66 3.51 -11.70 -8.62
CA SER A 66 2.29 -12.18 -9.25
C SER A 66 1.12 -12.38 -8.29
N LEU A 67 1.31 -12.18 -6.97
CA LEU A 67 0.30 -12.48 -5.95
C LEU A 67 -1.03 -11.72 -6.17
N CYS A 68 -0.98 -10.51 -6.74
CA CYS A 68 -2.21 -9.76 -7.03
C CYS A 68 -3.15 -10.48 -8.00
N ILE A 69 -2.66 -11.39 -8.85
CA ILE A 69 -3.48 -12.15 -9.82
C ILE A 69 -4.49 -13.05 -9.08
N PRO A 70 -4.08 -14.04 -8.26
CA PRO A 70 -5.02 -14.87 -7.53
C PRO A 70 -5.83 -14.08 -6.49
N LEU A 71 -5.28 -13.00 -5.91
CA LEU A 71 -6.04 -12.14 -5.00
C LEU A 71 -7.20 -11.42 -5.71
N LEU A 72 -7.01 -10.98 -6.96
CA LEU A 72 -8.09 -10.36 -7.74
C LEU A 72 -9.18 -11.38 -8.07
N GLN A 73 -8.82 -12.62 -8.39
CA GLN A 73 -9.79 -13.70 -8.58
C GLN A 73 -10.60 -13.95 -7.30
N LEU A 74 -9.93 -14.13 -6.16
CA LEU A 74 -10.60 -14.36 -4.88
C LEU A 74 -11.47 -13.18 -4.45
N TYR A 75 -11.07 -11.94 -4.80
CA TYR A 75 -11.92 -10.78 -4.55
C TYR A 75 -13.21 -10.82 -5.36
N GLN A 76 -13.16 -11.23 -6.63
CA GLN A 76 -14.34 -11.41 -7.47
C GLN A 76 -15.24 -12.53 -6.92
N ASP A 77 -14.65 -13.65 -6.50
CA ASP A 77 -15.38 -14.75 -5.88
C ASP A 77 -16.06 -14.28 -4.58
N TRP A 78 -15.35 -13.52 -3.74
CA TRP A 78 -15.88 -12.94 -2.51
C TRP A 78 -17.05 -11.98 -2.75
N GLN A 79 -17.06 -11.25 -3.87
CA GLN A 79 -18.18 -10.37 -4.22
C GLN A 79 -19.46 -11.14 -4.53
N GLN A 80 -19.35 -12.38 -5.03
CA GLN A 80 -20.46 -13.24 -5.44
C GLN A 80 -20.83 -14.31 -4.40
N ALA A 81 -19.93 -14.62 -3.47
CA ALA A 81 -20.12 -15.68 -2.49
C ALA A 81 -21.24 -15.37 -1.47
N GLU A 82 -22.07 -16.37 -1.20
CA GLU A 82 -23.02 -16.35 -0.08
C GLU A 82 -22.27 -16.45 1.26
N ASP A 83 -21.38 -17.45 1.39
CA ASP A 83 -20.43 -17.56 2.50
C ASP A 83 -19.06 -16.98 2.12
N LYS A 84 -18.80 -15.79 2.64
CA LYS A 84 -17.57 -15.02 2.41
C LYS A 84 -16.39 -15.48 3.27
N SER A 85 -16.65 -16.26 4.32
CA SER A 85 -15.63 -16.62 5.30
C SER A 85 -14.52 -17.45 4.67
N VAL A 86 -14.90 -18.45 3.88
CA VAL A 86 -14.01 -19.39 3.21
C VAL A 86 -13.04 -18.68 2.27
N VAL A 87 -13.58 -17.85 1.36
CA VAL A 87 -12.79 -17.10 0.38
C VAL A 87 -11.82 -16.15 1.09
N THR A 88 -12.28 -15.51 2.17
CA THR A 88 -11.44 -14.59 2.95
C THR A 88 -10.32 -15.32 3.70
N ILE A 89 -10.60 -16.49 4.27
CA ILE A 89 -9.57 -17.33 4.93
C ILE A 89 -8.49 -17.73 3.91
N GLN A 90 -8.86 -18.20 2.72
CA GLN A 90 -7.91 -18.52 1.65
C GLN A 90 -7.05 -17.31 1.27
N THR A 91 -7.68 -16.15 1.12
CA THR A 91 -7.02 -14.90 0.78
C THR A 91 -5.98 -14.50 1.82
N ILE A 92 -6.33 -14.57 3.12
CA ILE A 92 -5.40 -14.24 4.21
C ILE A 92 -4.24 -15.24 4.27
N LYS A 93 -4.53 -16.53 4.08
CA LYS A 93 -3.53 -17.59 4.08
C LYS A 93 -2.47 -17.38 2.99
N LEU A 94 -2.89 -17.04 1.77
CA LEU A 94 -1.99 -16.67 0.67
C LEU A 94 -1.06 -15.50 1.02
N LEU A 95 -1.59 -14.44 1.64
CA LEU A 95 -0.77 -13.28 2.02
C LEU A 95 0.25 -13.65 3.11
N VAL A 96 -0.16 -14.46 4.08
CA VAL A 96 0.68 -14.89 5.21
C VAL A 96 1.84 -15.77 4.74
N GLU A 97 1.57 -16.70 3.82
CA GLU A 97 2.56 -17.65 3.28
C GLU A 97 3.54 -17.00 2.29
N ALA A 98 3.11 -15.96 1.55
CA ALA A 98 3.95 -15.27 0.58
C ALA A 98 5.25 -14.71 1.19
N HIS A 99 6.34 -14.68 0.42
CA HIS A 99 7.57 -14.03 0.87
C HIS A 99 7.39 -12.52 1.01
N LYS A 100 7.96 -11.94 2.05
CA LYS A 100 7.77 -10.52 2.39
C LYS A 100 8.89 -9.66 1.82
N ASN A 101 8.53 -8.49 1.33
CA ASN A 101 9.46 -7.47 0.88
C ASN A 101 8.77 -6.09 0.90
N ARG A 102 9.45 -5.04 1.39
CA ARG A 102 8.94 -3.66 1.49
C ARG A 102 9.60 -2.67 0.53
N VAL A 103 10.42 -3.15 -0.40
CA VAL A 103 11.28 -2.34 -1.28
C VAL A 103 10.48 -1.37 -2.13
N VAL A 104 9.29 -1.75 -2.63
CA VAL A 104 8.43 -0.84 -3.42
C VAL A 104 8.03 0.37 -2.58
N ASN A 105 7.54 0.13 -1.36
CA ASN A 105 7.17 1.20 -0.45
C ASN A 105 8.40 2.04 -0.05
N ASN A 106 9.50 1.41 0.35
CA ASN A 106 10.69 2.13 0.80
C ASN A 106 11.38 2.92 -0.33
N ALA A 107 11.39 2.39 -1.56
CA ALA A 107 11.86 3.09 -2.74
C ALA A 107 10.98 4.30 -3.06
N LEU A 108 9.64 4.16 -3.02
CA LEU A 108 8.72 5.29 -3.18
C LEU A 108 8.95 6.38 -2.14
N LEU A 109 9.11 5.97 -0.88
CA LEU A 109 9.39 6.87 0.22
C LEU A 109 10.71 7.62 0.02
N TYR A 110 11.73 6.93 -0.48
CA TYR A 110 13.02 7.52 -0.77
C TYR A 110 12.97 8.44 -1.98
N VAL A 111 12.37 8.03 -3.09
CA VAL A 111 12.30 8.82 -4.33
C VAL A 111 11.48 10.09 -4.15
N SER A 112 10.48 10.07 -3.27
CA SER A 112 9.68 11.26 -2.91
C SER A 112 10.51 12.35 -2.21
N SER A 113 11.76 12.08 -1.85
CA SER A 113 12.67 13.06 -1.24
C SER A 113 13.51 13.86 -2.23
N PHE A 114 13.47 13.50 -3.52
CA PHE A 114 14.26 14.13 -4.55
C PHE A 114 13.49 15.21 -5.30
N THR A 115 14.20 16.27 -5.68
CA THR A 115 13.73 17.31 -6.61
C THR A 115 14.36 17.20 -7.99
N GLU A 116 15.22 16.19 -8.19
CA GLU A 116 16.02 15.95 -9.39
C GLU A 116 16.17 14.43 -9.58
N PRO A 117 16.45 13.94 -10.79
CA PRO A 117 16.74 12.53 -11.04
C PRO A 117 17.79 12.00 -10.05
N PRO A 118 17.49 10.92 -9.28
CA PRO A 118 18.42 10.39 -8.29
C PRO A 118 19.73 9.84 -8.86
N GLU A 119 19.72 9.43 -10.13
CA GLU A 119 20.84 8.83 -10.83
C GLU A 119 21.08 9.59 -12.14
N THR A 120 22.31 9.52 -12.67
CA THR A 120 22.63 10.11 -13.97
C THR A 120 21.71 9.51 -15.05
N ILE A 121 21.10 10.40 -15.83
CA ILE A 121 20.24 10.00 -16.93
C ILE A 121 21.09 9.33 -18.01
N PRO A 122 20.72 8.13 -18.49
CA PRO A 122 21.44 7.46 -19.56
C PRO A 122 21.37 8.30 -20.85
N ASP A 123 22.48 8.49 -21.53
CA ASP A 123 22.49 9.06 -22.87
C ASP A 123 22.28 7.94 -23.90
N MET A 124 21.05 7.40 -23.94
CA MET A 124 20.68 6.28 -24.79
C MET A 124 19.47 6.61 -25.66
N VAL A 125 19.52 6.11 -26.90
CA VAL A 125 18.47 6.31 -27.90
C VAL A 125 17.27 5.44 -27.54
N ILE A 126 16.13 6.08 -27.31
CA ILE A 126 14.84 5.41 -27.13
C ILE A 126 14.49 4.67 -28.44
N PRO A 127 14.05 3.40 -28.40
CA PRO A 127 13.65 2.66 -29.58
C PRO A 127 12.64 3.44 -30.43
N ALA A 128 12.86 3.47 -31.73
CA ALA A 128 12.06 4.27 -32.66
C ALA A 128 10.54 4.00 -32.55
N HIS A 129 10.13 2.75 -32.29
CA HIS A 129 8.72 2.41 -32.11
C HIS A 129 8.12 3.02 -30.84
N LEU A 130 8.84 3.02 -29.71
CA LEU A 130 8.39 3.66 -28.47
C LEU A 130 8.39 5.18 -28.60
N LEU A 131 9.40 5.74 -29.27
CA LEU A 131 9.45 7.16 -29.58
C LEU A 131 8.25 7.58 -30.46
N THR A 132 7.96 6.80 -31.50
CA THR A 132 6.78 7.02 -32.36
C THR A 132 5.49 6.97 -31.56
N ILE A 133 5.35 5.99 -30.66
CA ILE A 133 4.20 5.90 -29.76
C ILE A 133 4.10 7.14 -28.87
N ILE A 134 5.21 7.56 -28.27
CA ILE A 134 5.25 8.72 -27.38
C ILE A 134 4.83 9.97 -28.15
N ASP A 135 5.47 10.19 -29.29
CA ASP A 135 5.20 11.36 -30.11
C ASP A 135 3.75 11.31 -30.60
N GLN A 136 3.23 10.17 -31.07
CA GLN A 136 1.87 10.03 -31.62
C GLN A 136 0.72 10.04 -30.61
N GLN A 137 0.90 9.39 -29.46
CA GLN A 137 -0.16 9.20 -28.48
C GLN A 137 -0.13 10.27 -27.40
N PHE A 138 1.03 10.86 -27.16
CA PHE A 138 1.22 11.90 -26.16
C PHE A 138 1.53 13.25 -26.84
N HIS A 139 0.96 13.45 -28.05
CA HIS A 139 0.95 14.68 -28.85
C HIS A 139 0.38 15.85 -28.04
N TYR A 140 1.15 16.38 -27.11
CA TYR A 140 0.79 17.61 -26.43
C TYR A 140 2.04 18.28 -25.86
N ASP A 141 2.46 19.28 -26.61
CA ASP A 141 2.88 20.57 -26.07
C ASP A 141 1.67 21.24 -25.35
N LEU A 142 0.99 20.53 -24.42
CA LEU A 142 -0.18 21.02 -23.67
C LEU A 142 0.15 22.26 -22.85
N PHE A 143 1.44 22.60 -22.78
CA PHE A 143 1.97 23.79 -22.19
C PHE A 143 3.18 24.28 -22.99
N ALA A 144 2.98 24.57 -24.29
CA ALA A 144 3.87 25.42 -25.09
C ALA A 144 4.10 26.83 -24.48
N GLY A 145 3.54 27.10 -23.30
CA GLY A 145 4.00 28.17 -22.44
C GLY A 145 5.38 27.82 -21.91
N ALA A 146 6.37 28.62 -22.28
CA ALA A 146 7.70 28.62 -21.69
C ALA A 146 7.73 28.98 -20.18
N ASP A 147 6.66 28.67 -19.42
CA ASP A 147 6.57 28.91 -18.00
C ASP A 147 7.04 27.66 -17.22
N ASP A 148 7.78 27.92 -16.15
CA ASP A 148 8.37 26.92 -15.26
C ASP A 148 7.33 26.25 -14.34
N ARG A 149 6.03 26.37 -14.66
CA ARG A 149 4.90 26.00 -13.81
C ARG A 149 4.12 24.80 -14.33
N THR A 150 4.44 24.34 -15.53
CA THR A 150 3.72 23.27 -16.23
C THR A 150 4.65 22.09 -16.48
N MET A 151 4.10 20.87 -16.50
CA MET A 151 4.89 19.65 -16.61
C MET A 151 5.05 19.23 -18.08
N ASP A 152 6.30 19.07 -18.53
CA ASP A 152 6.62 18.45 -19.82
C ASP A 152 6.41 16.92 -19.76
N ILE A 153 5.19 16.49 -20.06
CA ILE A 153 4.79 15.08 -20.05
C ILE A 153 5.64 14.26 -21.03
N ALA A 154 5.90 14.79 -22.23
CA ALA A 154 6.63 14.06 -23.26
C ALA A 154 8.07 13.78 -22.84
N SER A 155 8.81 14.79 -22.38
CA SER A 155 10.17 14.63 -21.86
C SER A 155 10.19 13.69 -20.67
N THR A 156 9.28 13.87 -19.71
CA THR A 156 9.18 13.00 -18.52
C THR A 156 8.98 11.54 -18.91
N THR A 157 8.13 11.32 -19.92
CA THR A 157 7.78 10.00 -20.43
C THR A 157 8.95 9.35 -21.19
N LYS A 158 9.68 10.13 -22.00
CA LYS A 158 10.92 9.71 -22.65
C LYS A 158 11.97 9.26 -21.61
N GLN A 159 12.15 10.06 -20.56
CA GLN A 159 13.09 9.72 -19.49
C GLN A 159 12.66 8.49 -18.67
N LEU A 160 11.35 8.30 -18.46
CA LEU A 160 10.83 7.07 -17.88
C LEU A 160 11.19 5.85 -18.72
N VAL A 161 10.94 5.87 -20.03
CA VAL A 161 11.28 4.76 -20.93
C VAL A 161 12.77 4.46 -20.89
N ASN A 162 13.60 5.50 -21.00
CA ASN A 162 15.04 5.38 -20.92
C ASN A 162 15.47 4.71 -19.60
N ALA A 163 14.97 5.18 -18.45
CA ALA A 163 15.28 4.59 -17.16
C ALA A 163 14.86 3.11 -17.05
N LEU A 164 13.66 2.76 -17.56
CA LEU A 164 13.17 1.37 -17.58
C LEU A 164 14.06 0.45 -18.42
N GLN A 165 14.48 0.89 -19.61
CA GLN A 165 15.34 0.10 -20.50
C GLN A 165 16.75 -0.12 -19.94
N ASN A 166 17.19 0.76 -19.05
CA ASN A 166 18.50 0.74 -18.40
C ASN A 166 18.47 0.07 -17.01
N GLU A 167 17.35 -0.52 -16.61
CA GLU A 167 17.15 -1.09 -15.28
C GLU A 167 17.39 -0.07 -14.12
N GLN A 168 17.26 1.24 -14.40
CA GLN A 168 17.44 2.32 -13.43
C GLN A 168 16.15 2.54 -12.61
N VAL A 169 15.95 1.69 -11.61
CA VAL A 169 14.75 1.68 -10.77
C VAL A 169 14.46 3.04 -10.14
N LEU A 170 15.48 3.74 -9.60
CA LEU A 170 15.24 5.01 -8.91
C LEU A 170 14.80 6.12 -9.86
N ASN A 171 15.45 6.25 -11.03
CA ASN A 171 15.02 7.21 -12.05
C ASN A 171 13.63 6.86 -12.60
N ALA A 172 13.34 5.58 -12.87
CA ALA A 172 12.02 5.17 -13.35
C ALA A 172 10.90 5.48 -12.33
N LEU A 173 11.15 5.21 -11.04
CA LEU A 173 10.24 5.58 -9.96
C LEU A 173 10.10 7.10 -9.82
N PHE A 174 11.18 7.86 -10.01
CA PHE A 174 11.19 9.32 -9.93
C PHE A 174 10.26 9.92 -10.99
N PHE A 175 10.47 9.59 -12.27
CA PHE A 175 9.67 10.13 -13.38
C PHE A 175 8.22 9.66 -13.30
N THR A 176 7.97 8.41 -12.94
CA THR A 176 6.59 7.93 -12.75
C THR A 176 5.90 8.63 -11.59
N ASN A 177 6.62 8.87 -10.49
CA ASN A 177 6.07 9.60 -9.36
C ASN A 177 5.79 11.06 -9.73
N PHE A 178 6.64 11.69 -10.54
CA PHE A 178 6.43 13.04 -11.02
C PHE A 178 5.15 13.14 -11.87
N LEU A 179 4.96 12.22 -12.83
CA LEU A 179 3.71 12.09 -13.59
C LEU A 179 2.49 11.87 -12.67
N HIS A 180 2.61 10.99 -11.68
CA HIS A 180 1.51 10.71 -10.76
C HIS A 180 1.04 11.92 -9.93
N MET A 181 1.91 12.90 -9.72
CA MET A 181 1.56 14.11 -8.98
C MET A 181 0.71 15.09 -9.80
N TYR A 182 0.57 14.90 -11.11
CA TYR A 182 -0.16 15.78 -12.00
C TYR A 182 -1.54 15.22 -12.39
N TRP A 183 -2.59 16.00 -12.16
CA TRP A 183 -4.00 15.57 -12.30
C TRP A 183 -4.79 16.36 -13.37
N GLN A 184 -4.12 17.22 -14.13
CA GLN A 184 -4.74 18.10 -15.12
C GLN A 184 -4.55 17.55 -16.54
N CYS A 185 -4.82 16.26 -16.72
CA CYS A 185 -4.73 15.60 -18.04
C CYS A 185 -6.11 15.13 -18.52
N ASP A 186 -6.22 14.93 -19.82
CA ASP A 186 -7.41 14.35 -20.44
C ASP A 186 -7.66 12.92 -19.95
N ASP A 187 -8.93 12.51 -20.01
CA ASP A 187 -9.35 11.16 -19.67
C ASP A 187 -8.86 10.15 -20.71
N ASN A 188 -7.76 9.47 -20.40
CA ASN A 188 -7.10 8.55 -21.31
C ASN A 188 -7.59 7.10 -21.22
N ARG A 189 -8.73 6.82 -20.55
CA ARG A 189 -9.24 5.44 -20.40
C ARG A 189 -9.53 4.78 -21.75
N GLY A 190 -9.96 5.53 -22.76
CA GLY A 190 -10.24 4.99 -24.09
C GLY A 190 -8.99 4.40 -24.76
N LEU A 191 -7.85 5.05 -24.60
CA LEU A 191 -6.57 4.59 -25.12
C LEU A 191 -6.15 3.26 -24.48
N LEU A 192 -6.19 3.20 -23.16
CA LEU A 192 -5.83 2.00 -22.40
C LEU A 192 -6.82 0.84 -22.58
N THR A 193 -8.12 1.12 -22.71
CA THR A 193 -9.16 0.11 -23.00
C THR A 193 -8.88 -0.59 -24.33
N ARG A 194 -8.46 0.16 -25.35
CA ARG A 194 -8.04 -0.43 -26.64
C ARG A 194 -6.80 -1.30 -26.49
N GLN A 195 -5.82 -0.85 -25.69
CA GLN A 195 -4.57 -1.57 -25.45
C GLN A 195 -4.78 -2.92 -24.77
N ILE A 196 -5.64 -2.98 -23.75
CA ILE A 196 -5.92 -4.24 -23.03
C ILE A 196 -6.97 -5.13 -23.70
N GLY A 197 -7.70 -4.60 -24.69
CA GLY A 197 -8.78 -5.33 -25.38
C GLY A 197 -9.98 -5.70 -24.48
N LYS A 198 -10.10 -5.07 -23.30
CA LYS A 198 -11.11 -5.38 -22.28
C LYS A 198 -11.77 -4.11 -21.77
N LYS A 199 -13.10 -4.13 -21.66
CA LYS A 199 -13.85 -3.03 -21.05
C LYS A 199 -13.78 -3.14 -19.53
N LEU A 200 -13.23 -2.11 -18.88
CA LEU A 200 -13.18 -2.06 -17.43
C LEU A 200 -14.47 -1.44 -16.85
N THR A 201 -15.03 -2.12 -15.85
CA THR A 201 -16.17 -1.62 -15.06
C THR A 201 -15.65 -0.94 -13.79
N GLN A 202 -16.43 0.02 -13.25
CA GLN A 202 -16.16 0.70 -11.97
C GLN A 202 -14.78 1.41 -11.91
N THR A 203 -14.51 2.30 -12.87
CA THR A 203 -13.24 3.05 -12.93
C THR A 203 -13.33 4.40 -12.22
N SER A 204 -12.22 4.80 -11.60
CA SER A 204 -12.06 6.09 -10.94
C SER A 204 -11.86 7.20 -11.96
N LYS A 205 -12.83 8.13 -12.05
CA LYS A 205 -12.72 9.35 -12.87
C LYS A 205 -11.51 10.20 -12.47
N LYS A 206 -11.20 10.23 -11.17
CA LYS A 206 -10.06 11.00 -10.64
C LYS A 206 -8.74 10.44 -11.19
N LEU A 207 -8.56 9.12 -11.13
CA LEU A 207 -7.33 8.47 -11.61
C LEU A 207 -7.24 8.47 -13.14
N ALA A 208 -8.38 8.47 -13.84
CA ALA A 208 -8.44 8.58 -15.29
C ALA A 208 -7.87 9.88 -15.85
N ALA A 209 -7.96 10.98 -15.09
CA ALA A 209 -7.43 12.30 -15.43
C ALA A 209 -5.99 12.54 -14.92
N ASN A 210 -5.33 11.51 -14.40
CA ASN A 210 -3.96 11.61 -13.88
C ASN A 210 -2.92 11.33 -14.97
N ALA A 211 -1.82 12.08 -15.02
CA ALA A 211 -0.79 11.90 -16.05
C ALA A 211 -0.09 10.52 -15.98
N SER A 212 -0.14 9.82 -14.84
CA SER A 212 0.34 8.43 -14.76
C SER A 212 -0.39 7.44 -15.67
N MET A 213 -1.53 7.82 -16.27
CA MET A 213 -2.16 7.02 -17.33
C MET A 213 -1.23 6.85 -18.55
N TYR A 214 -0.36 7.82 -18.83
CA TYR A 214 0.68 7.71 -19.85
C TYR A 214 1.74 6.66 -19.46
N SER A 215 2.14 6.63 -18.19
CA SER A 215 3.02 5.59 -17.65
C SER A 215 2.39 4.21 -17.81
N TRP A 216 1.11 4.05 -17.44
CA TRP A 216 0.40 2.77 -17.59
C TRP A 216 0.34 2.28 -19.04
N PHE A 217 0.06 3.19 -19.99
CA PHE A 217 -0.02 2.81 -21.40
C PHE A 217 1.31 2.23 -21.89
N LEU A 218 2.42 2.91 -21.60
CA LEU A 218 3.74 2.44 -21.97
C LEU A 218 4.13 1.16 -21.26
N MET A 219 3.89 1.08 -19.95
CA MET A 219 4.21 -0.09 -19.16
C MET A 219 3.47 -1.34 -19.67
N LEU A 220 2.19 -1.20 -20.02
CA LEU A 220 1.44 -2.29 -20.64
C LEU A 220 1.99 -2.65 -22.02
N HIS A 221 2.30 -1.66 -22.86
CA HIS A 221 2.90 -1.89 -24.18
C HIS A 221 4.24 -2.63 -24.09
N MET A 222 5.15 -2.17 -23.23
CA MET A 222 6.46 -2.79 -23.01
C MET A 222 6.34 -4.22 -22.46
N ALA A 223 5.29 -4.52 -21.70
CA ALA A 223 5.05 -5.85 -21.17
C ALA A 223 4.43 -6.83 -22.18
N GLN A 224 3.85 -6.38 -23.31
CA GLN A 224 3.05 -7.24 -24.22
C GLN A 224 3.79 -8.47 -24.75
N GLY A 225 5.12 -8.40 -24.89
CA GLY A 225 5.95 -9.52 -25.34
C GLY A 225 6.30 -10.54 -24.25
N GLU A 226 6.01 -10.23 -22.98
CA GLU A 226 6.50 -10.98 -21.82
C GLU A 226 5.36 -11.73 -21.13
N ALA A 227 5.17 -13.00 -21.50
CA ALA A 227 4.00 -13.81 -21.11
C ALA A 227 3.79 -13.92 -19.58
N ALA A 228 4.87 -13.93 -18.79
CA ALA A 228 4.79 -13.98 -17.33
C ALA A 228 4.59 -12.59 -16.69
N LEU A 229 5.09 -11.52 -17.31
CA LEU A 229 5.04 -10.16 -16.78
C LEU A 229 3.72 -9.46 -17.10
N TYR A 230 3.23 -9.60 -18.33
CA TYR A 230 2.05 -8.88 -18.80
C TYR A 230 0.81 -9.06 -17.91
N PRO A 231 0.44 -10.28 -17.46
CA PRO A 231 -0.72 -10.46 -16.59
C PRO A 231 -0.57 -9.75 -15.24
N ILE A 232 0.65 -9.61 -14.75
CA ILE A 232 0.94 -8.90 -13.50
C ILE A 232 0.72 -7.40 -13.70
N ILE A 233 1.27 -6.82 -14.77
CA ILE A 233 1.12 -5.40 -15.09
C ILE A 233 -0.35 -5.06 -15.39
N GLU A 234 -1.07 -5.91 -16.12
CA GLU A 234 -2.51 -5.76 -16.38
C GLU A 234 -3.33 -5.78 -15.07
N THR A 235 -3.00 -6.70 -14.17
CA THR A 235 -3.67 -6.80 -12.87
C THR A 235 -3.42 -5.55 -12.02
N LEU A 236 -2.18 -5.07 -11.95
CA LEU A 236 -1.84 -3.85 -11.21
C LEU A 236 -2.52 -2.60 -11.81
N TYR A 237 -2.62 -2.51 -13.14
CA TYR A 237 -3.38 -1.47 -13.81
C TYR A 237 -4.88 -1.54 -13.45
N THR A 238 -5.45 -2.74 -13.46
CA THR A 238 -6.86 -2.95 -13.10
C THR A 238 -7.13 -2.47 -11.67
N LEU A 239 -6.29 -2.88 -10.71
CA LEU A 239 -6.36 -2.42 -9.32
C LEU A 239 -6.19 -0.89 -9.21
N TYR A 240 -5.25 -0.32 -9.95
CA TYR A 240 -5.04 1.12 -10.01
C TYR A 240 -6.31 1.85 -10.45
N ILE A 241 -6.84 1.54 -11.63
CA ILE A 241 -7.93 2.32 -12.22
C ILE A 241 -9.28 2.08 -11.54
N GLN A 242 -9.44 0.96 -10.84
CA GLN A 242 -10.59 0.68 -9.97
C GLN A 242 -10.46 1.27 -8.56
N ASP A 243 -9.35 1.94 -8.25
CA ASP A 243 -9.07 2.51 -6.92
C ASP A 243 -9.10 1.45 -5.80
N ILE A 244 -8.59 0.25 -6.10
CA ILE A 244 -8.49 -0.88 -5.17
C ILE A 244 -7.08 -0.94 -4.59
N GLY A 245 -7.01 -1.03 -3.26
CA GLY A 245 -5.74 -1.00 -2.55
C GLY A 245 -5.16 0.40 -2.44
N THR A 246 -3.87 0.54 -2.74
CA THR A 246 -3.19 1.84 -2.80
C THR A 246 -2.71 2.08 -4.24
N PRO A 247 -3.45 2.85 -5.07
CA PRO A 247 -3.13 3.01 -6.49
C PRO A 247 -1.69 3.42 -6.75
N ARG A 248 -1.16 4.36 -5.96
CA ARG A 248 0.24 4.79 -6.09
C ARG A 248 1.24 3.64 -5.89
N LEU A 249 0.99 2.72 -4.96
CA LEU A 249 1.85 1.55 -4.76
C LEU A 249 1.69 0.54 -5.90
N ASN A 250 0.48 0.34 -6.44
CA ASN A 250 0.27 -0.49 -7.64
C ASN A 250 1.11 0.03 -8.82
N LEU A 251 1.10 1.35 -9.03
CA LEU A 251 1.90 2.02 -10.06
C LEU A 251 3.41 1.84 -9.82
N MET A 252 3.90 2.07 -8.59
CA MET A 252 5.33 1.90 -8.28
C MET A 252 5.79 0.44 -8.39
N MET A 253 4.93 -0.52 -8.03
CA MET A 253 5.23 -1.94 -8.21
C MET A 253 5.37 -2.28 -9.69
N ALA A 254 4.48 -1.79 -10.56
CA ALA A 254 4.58 -2.02 -12.00
C ALA A 254 5.89 -1.48 -12.59
N VAL A 255 6.31 -0.28 -12.19
CA VAL A 255 7.59 0.31 -12.59
C VAL A 255 8.78 -0.56 -12.19
N MET A 256 8.79 -1.00 -10.92
CA MET A 256 9.89 -1.81 -10.40
C MET A 256 9.96 -3.18 -11.08
N LEU A 257 8.82 -3.79 -11.39
CA LEU A 257 8.77 -5.02 -12.15
C LEU A 257 9.29 -4.80 -13.57
N LEU A 258 8.81 -3.80 -14.30
CA LEU A 258 9.29 -3.56 -15.66
C LEU A 258 10.80 -3.27 -15.74
N ALA A 259 11.34 -2.57 -14.77
CA ALA A 259 12.77 -2.28 -14.72
C ALA A 259 13.62 -3.55 -14.47
N GLN A 260 13.11 -4.56 -13.76
CA GLN A 260 13.95 -5.64 -13.20
C GLN A 260 13.32 -7.04 -13.21
N TYR A 261 12.25 -7.28 -13.97
CA TYR A 261 11.49 -8.55 -13.93
C TYR A 261 12.33 -9.80 -14.21
N LYS A 262 13.40 -9.66 -15.01
CA LYS A 262 14.34 -10.74 -15.33
C LYS A 262 15.07 -11.30 -14.10
N HIS A 263 15.10 -10.52 -13.01
CA HIS A 263 15.72 -10.88 -11.74
C HIS A 263 14.71 -11.44 -10.72
N TYR A 264 13.43 -11.52 -11.09
CA TYR A 264 12.35 -11.92 -10.19
C TYR A 264 11.71 -13.22 -10.62
N ASP A 265 11.33 -14.02 -9.63
CA ASP A 265 10.39 -15.12 -9.83
C ASP A 265 8.97 -14.57 -10.01
N LEU A 266 8.42 -14.77 -11.20
CA LEU A 266 7.08 -14.31 -11.59
C LEU A 266 6.03 -15.42 -11.51
N SER A 267 6.37 -16.58 -10.94
CA SER A 267 5.43 -17.71 -10.82
C SER A 267 4.17 -17.31 -10.05
N VAL A 268 3.00 -17.69 -10.54
CA VAL A 268 1.72 -17.36 -9.91
C VAL A 268 1.48 -18.32 -8.74
N PRO A 269 1.28 -17.83 -7.50
CA PRO A 269 0.97 -18.69 -6.37
C PRO A 269 -0.32 -19.49 -6.59
N VAL A 270 -0.29 -20.76 -6.20
CA VAL A 270 -1.46 -21.64 -6.25
C VAL A 270 -2.40 -21.31 -5.10
N ILE A 271 -3.69 -21.17 -5.39
CA ILE A 271 -4.73 -21.00 -4.36
C ILE A 271 -4.88 -22.34 -3.64
N ALA A 272 -4.70 -22.35 -2.33
CA ALA A 272 -4.83 -23.55 -1.51
C ALA A 272 -6.26 -24.14 -1.60
N ASP A 273 -6.34 -25.47 -1.68
CA ASP A 273 -7.61 -26.20 -1.61
C ASP A 273 -8.37 -25.90 -0.30
N LEU A 274 -9.69 -25.83 -0.40
CA LEU A 274 -10.63 -25.63 0.70
C LEU A 274 -10.51 -26.70 1.79
N SER A 275 -10.12 -27.92 1.41
CA SER A 275 -9.86 -29.03 2.34
C SER A 275 -8.72 -28.71 3.32
N LEU A 276 -7.87 -27.74 3.01
CA LEU A 276 -6.71 -27.32 3.82
C LEU A 276 -7.06 -26.24 4.87
N ILE A 277 -8.34 -25.89 5.04
CA ILE A 277 -8.79 -24.98 6.09
C ILE A 277 -9.19 -25.80 7.33
N SER A 278 -8.37 -25.72 8.37
CA SER A 278 -8.63 -26.41 9.64
C SER A 278 -9.83 -25.83 10.40
N ASN A 279 -10.41 -26.64 11.28
CA ASN A 279 -11.48 -26.20 12.18
C ASN A 279 -11.06 -25.04 13.09
N GLU A 280 -9.79 -25.03 13.54
CA GLU A 280 -9.23 -23.93 14.33
C GLU A 280 -9.23 -22.62 13.55
N GLN A 281 -8.77 -22.63 12.30
CA GLN A 281 -8.77 -21.44 11.43
C GLN A 281 -10.18 -20.89 11.22
N ARG A 282 -11.18 -21.76 11.01
CA ARG A 282 -12.59 -21.35 10.90
C ARG A 282 -13.12 -20.80 12.21
N ALA A 283 -12.83 -21.46 13.33
CA ALA A 283 -13.30 -21.04 14.65
C ALA A 283 -12.75 -19.66 15.02
N VAL A 284 -11.47 -19.40 14.78
CA VAL A 284 -10.82 -18.11 15.03
C VAL A 284 -11.35 -17.02 14.11
N PHE A 285 -11.56 -17.32 12.82
CA PHE A 285 -12.06 -16.34 11.86
C PHE A 285 -13.54 -15.97 12.07
N CYS A 286 -14.43 -16.98 12.18
CA CYS A 286 -15.87 -16.74 12.30
C CYS A 286 -16.25 -16.21 13.69
N ASN A 287 -15.59 -16.76 14.71
CA ASN A 287 -15.68 -16.30 16.09
C ASN A 287 -17.14 -16.20 16.58
N ASN A 288 -17.83 -17.35 16.58
CA ASN A 288 -19.28 -17.49 16.75
C ASN A 288 -19.73 -17.67 18.22
N SER A 289 -18.87 -17.47 19.22
CA SER A 289 -19.27 -17.54 20.63
C SER A 289 -20.39 -16.54 20.91
N ASP A 290 -21.38 -16.89 21.74
CA ASP A 290 -22.44 -15.95 22.16
C ASP A 290 -21.93 -14.91 23.15
N ASP A 291 -20.96 -15.29 23.99
CA ASP A 291 -20.28 -14.37 24.91
C ASP A 291 -19.24 -13.52 24.16
N ILE A 292 -19.37 -12.20 24.28
CA ILE A 292 -18.45 -11.23 23.67
C ILE A 292 -17.05 -11.28 24.28
N VAL A 293 -16.91 -11.57 25.58
CA VAL A 293 -15.59 -11.64 26.21
C VAL A 293 -14.81 -12.83 25.65
N ALA A 294 -15.46 -13.98 25.50
CA ALA A 294 -14.91 -15.14 24.79
C ALA A 294 -14.59 -14.85 23.31
N ARG A 295 -15.35 -13.97 22.64
CA ARG A 295 -15.03 -13.54 21.27
C ARG A 295 -13.78 -12.63 21.22
N ARG A 296 -13.42 -11.93 22.28
CA ARG A 296 -12.27 -11.00 22.30
C ARG A 296 -10.95 -11.73 22.57
N GLN A 297 -10.58 -12.67 21.71
CA GLN A 297 -9.46 -13.60 21.95
C GLN A 297 -8.07 -12.92 21.97
N PHE A 298 -7.85 -11.88 21.15
CA PHE A 298 -6.53 -11.23 21.03
C PHE A 298 -6.53 -9.78 21.52
N MET A 299 -5.44 -9.38 22.18
CA MET A 299 -5.12 -7.98 22.44
C MET A 299 -4.52 -7.34 21.19
N VAL A 300 -4.89 -6.08 20.88
CA VAL A 300 -4.21 -5.32 19.83
C VAL A 300 -2.73 -5.24 20.19
N PRO A 301 -1.82 -5.77 19.34
CA PRO A 301 -0.42 -5.85 19.69
C PRO A 301 0.22 -4.47 19.71
N ASP A 302 1.21 -4.25 20.59
CA ASP A 302 1.87 -2.95 20.75
C ASP A 302 2.47 -2.43 19.43
N TYR A 303 3.02 -3.33 18.61
CA TYR A 303 3.57 -2.96 17.30
C TYR A 303 2.51 -2.46 16.30
N ALA A 304 1.23 -2.71 16.53
CA ALA A 304 0.13 -2.15 15.75
C ALA A 304 -0.26 -0.72 16.15
N LEU A 305 0.20 -0.23 17.29
CA LEU A 305 -0.10 1.10 17.79
C LEU A 305 0.90 2.14 17.23
N ASP A 306 0.78 2.43 15.94
CA ASP A 306 1.68 3.33 15.22
C ASP A 306 1.03 4.68 14.82
N LYS A 307 1.74 5.47 14.02
CA LYS A 307 1.30 6.79 13.53
C LYS A 307 -0.04 6.78 12.77
N HIS A 308 -0.54 5.62 12.34
CA HIS A 308 -1.81 5.48 11.63
C HIS A 308 -2.99 5.24 12.57
N THR A 309 -2.75 4.74 13.79
CA THR A 309 -3.78 4.53 14.82
C THR A 309 -3.99 5.76 15.68
N ASP A 310 -5.20 5.99 16.15
CA ASP A 310 -5.54 7.12 17.01
C ASP A 310 -4.82 7.06 18.36
N ARG A 311 -4.65 5.84 18.90
CA ARG A 311 -3.86 5.60 20.09
C ARG A 311 -2.38 5.91 19.83
N GLY A 312 -1.81 5.45 18.72
CA GLY A 312 -0.42 5.72 18.34
C GLY A 312 -0.10 7.20 18.03
N LYS A 313 -1.08 7.96 17.54
CA LYS A 313 -0.96 9.43 17.37
C LYS A 313 -0.93 10.19 18.70
N GLY A 314 -1.34 9.54 19.79
CA GLY A 314 -1.57 10.21 21.08
C GLY A 314 -2.77 11.15 21.05
N ASN A 315 -3.74 10.93 20.16
CA ASN A 315 -4.95 11.75 20.04
C ASN A 315 -6.02 11.42 21.09
N THR A 316 -5.75 10.43 21.95
CA THR A 316 -6.63 10.08 23.06
C THR A 316 -6.08 10.71 24.34
N SER A 317 -6.85 11.59 24.98
CA SER A 317 -6.60 11.86 26.41
C SER A 317 -6.83 10.56 27.16
N LYS A 318 -6.02 10.30 28.20
CA LYS A 318 -5.98 9.03 28.93
C LYS A 318 -7.37 8.57 29.43
N ASP A 319 -8.26 9.51 29.73
CA ASP A 319 -9.57 9.25 30.33
C ASP A 319 -10.69 9.08 29.29
N ASN A 320 -10.54 9.64 28.08
CA ASN A 320 -11.57 9.52 27.04
C ASN A 320 -11.60 8.15 26.36
N ASN A 321 -10.54 7.34 26.44
CA ASN A 321 -10.47 6.12 25.65
C ASN A 321 -11.40 5.01 26.19
N TYR A 322 -11.46 4.83 27.51
CA TYR A 322 -12.38 3.86 28.11
C TYR A 322 -13.83 4.31 27.97
N GLU A 323 -14.09 5.60 28.15
CA GLU A 323 -15.43 6.15 27.97
C GLU A 323 -15.94 5.95 26.54
N VAL A 324 -15.07 6.06 25.53
CA VAL A 324 -15.42 5.72 24.14
C VAL A 324 -15.84 4.25 23.98
N LEU A 325 -15.16 3.31 24.66
CA LEU A 325 -15.61 1.90 24.69
C LEU A 325 -16.99 1.79 25.33
N HIS A 326 -17.20 2.42 26.49
CA HIS A 326 -18.45 2.32 27.23
C HIS A 326 -19.63 2.90 26.45
N GLN A 327 -19.44 4.05 25.82
CA GLN A 327 -20.44 4.66 24.93
C GLN A 327 -20.76 3.77 23.74
N GLN A 328 -19.75 3.13 23.14
CA GLN A 328 -19.99 2.21 22.04
C GLN A 328 -20.68 0.92 22.50
N GLY A 329 -20.26 0.34 23.63
CA GLY A 329 -20.91 -0.82 24.23
C GLY A 329 -22.38 -0.54 24.54
N GLN A 330 -22.69 0.61 25.14
CA GLN A 330 -24.06 1.03 25.41
C GLN A 330 -24.91 1.11 24.14
N LYS A 331 -24.38 1.64 23.03
CA LYS A 331 -25.09 1.70 21.74
C LYS A 331 -25.40 0.32 21.17
N GLU A 332 -24.55 -0.66 21.44
CA GLU A 332 -24.71 -2.05 20.98
C GLU A 332 -25.39 -2.94 22.05
N GLY A 333 -25.90 -2.36 23.15
CA GLY A 333 -26.60 -3.09 24.21
C GLY A 333 -25.68 -3.96 25.09
N ILE A 334 -24.39 -3.67 25.13
CA ILE A 334 -23.37 -4.43 25.87
C ILE A 334 -22.89 -3.61 27.07
N ASP A 335 -23.07 -4.12 28.29
CA ASP A 335 -22.50 -3.51 29.49
C ASP A 335 -21.01 -3.83 29.59
N THR A 336 -20.19 -2.85 29.20
CA THR A 336 -18.73 -2.94 29.27
C THR A 336 -18.16 -2.33 30.55
N ARG A 337 -18.98 -1.71 31.42
CA ARG A 337 -18.48 -1.06 32.66
C ARG A 337 -18.06 -2.08 33.71
N GLN A 338 -18.63 -3.28 33.63
CA GLN A 338 -18.29 -4.40 34.50
C GLN A 338 -17.09 -5.22 33.99
N TRP A 339 -16.54 -4.87 32.82
CA TRP A 339 -15.42 -5.62 32.25
C TRP A 339 -14.16 -5.40 33.08
N PRO A 340 -13.33 -6.45 33.27
CA PRO A 340 -12.00 -6.30 33.84
C PRO A 340 -11.15 -5.30 33.07
N ILE A 341 -10.21 -4.63 33.75
CA ILE A 341 -9.34 -3.62 33.13
C ILE A 341 -8.52 -4.24 32.00
N GLU A 342 -8.12 -5.50 32.12
CA GLU A 342 -7.38 -6.25 31.10
C GLU A 342 -8.20 -6.40 29.81
N GLU A 343 -9.51 -6.62 29.94
CA GLU A 343 -10.43 -6.81 28.82
C GLU A 343 -10.65 -5.50 28.05
N VAL A 344 -10.83 -4.40 28.79
CA VAL A 344 -10.87 -3.05 28.23
C VAL A 344 -9.54 -2.71 27.56
N ALA A 345 -8.42 -3.13 28.15
CA ALA A 345 -7.08 -2.83 27.64
C ALA A 345 -6.79 -3.45 26.26
N LYS A 346 -7.46 -4.55 25.90
CA LYS A 346 -7.28 -5.22 24.60
C LYS A 346 -7.45 -4.29 23.39
N SER A 347 -8.33 -3.28 23.48
CA SER A 347 -8.61 -2.34 22.37
C SER A 347 -8.74 -0.87 22.79
N HIS A 348 -8.72 -0.57 24.08
CA HIS A 348 -8.84 0.80 24.58
C HIS A 348 -7.84 1.14 25.69
N GLY A 349 -6.84 0.28 25.91
CA GLY A 349 -5.76 0.48 26.89
C GLY A 349 -5.00 1.79 26.74
N LYS A 350 -4.21 2.12 27.77
CA LYS A 350 -3.30 3.27 27.74
C LYS A 350 -2.26 3.10 26.62
N TYR A 351 -1.92 4.20 25.95
CA TYR A 351 -0.75 4.23 25.06
C TYR A 351 0.52 4.26 25.92
N ARG A 352 1.05 3.09 26.31
CA ARG A 352 2.17 3.02 27.26
C ARG A 352 3.55 2.96 26.61
N TRP A 353 3.77 2.08 25.65
CA TRP A 353 5.13 1.63 25.37
C TRP A 353 6.04 2.62 24.62
N PHE A 354 5.51 3.35 23.64
CA PHE A 354 6.33 4.29 22.88
C PHE A 354 6.69 5.55 23.67
N ALA A 355 5.75 6.07 24.47
CA ALA A 355 5.97 7.26 25.29
C ALA A 355 6.92 6.98 26.46
N GLU A 356 6.83 5.80 27.09
CA GLU A 356 7.67 5.43 28.24
C GLU A 356 9.16 5.28 27.87
N ARG A 357 9.50 4.80 26.66
CA ARG A 357 10.89 4.74 26.16
C ARG A 357 11.52 6.11 25.88
N VAL A 358 10.70 7.13 25.58
CA VAL A 358 11.18 8.52 25.41
C VAL A 358 11.45 9.16 26.78
N VAL A 359 10.73 8.76 27.82
CA VAL A 359 10.84 9.31 29.19
C VAL A 359 11.99 8.67 29.99
N SER A 360 12.37 7.42 29.71
CA SER A 360 13.40 6.68 30.48
C SER A 360 14.87 7.02 30.15
N GLY A 361 15.14 8.09 29.39
CA GLY A 361 16.50 8.51 29.05
C GLY A 361 17.23 7.61 28.04
N GLN A 362 16.58 6.58 27.51
CA GLN A 362 17.10 5.84 26.35
C GLN A 362 17.12 6.75 25.11
N LYS A 363 18.17 6.68 24.29
CA LYS A 363 18.34 7.50 23.08
C LYS A 363 17.01 7.60 22.32
N GLN A 364 16.50 8.83 22.21
CA GLN A 364 15.20 9.22 21.66
C GLN A 364 14.64 8.24 20.60
N HIS A 365 13.80 7.32 21.04
CA HIS A 365 13.05 6.44 20.16
C HIS A 365 11.88 7.28 19.61
N SER A 366 12.02 7.90 18.43
CA SER A 366 10.97 8.75 17.83
C SER A 366 9.83 7.92 17.21
N ARG A 367 8.66 8.53 16.91
CA ARG A 367 7.50 7.76 16.40
C ARG A 367 7.85 7.13 15.07
N MET A 368 8.64 7.84 14.28
CA MET A 368 9.16 7.32 13.03
C MET A 368 10.19 6.21 13.25
N SER A 369 11.10 6.34 14.23
CA SER A 369 12.01 5.25 14.60
C SER A 369 11.22 3.99 14.98
N HIS A 370 10.17 4.12 15.81
CA HIS A 370 9.31 3.00 16.18
C HIS A 370 8.60 2.37 14.98
N PHE A 371 8.12 3.19 14.05
CA PHE A 371 7.54 2.66 12.82
C PHE A 371 8.54 1.78 12.06
N PHE A 372 9.79 2.22 11.86
CA PHE A 372 10.78 1.42 11.13
C PHE A 372 11.30 0.23 11.93
N ASP A 373 11.58 0.42 13.22
CA ASP A 373 12.30 -0.55 14.05
C ASP A 373 11.36 -1.61 14.64
N VAL A 374 10.06 -1.31 14.72
CA VAL A 374 9.06 -2.21 15.31
C VAL A 374 7.91 -2.43 14.35
N GLY A 375 7.24 -1.37 13.87
CA GLY A 375 6.03 -1.50 13.06
C GLY A 375 6.24 -2.21 11.73
N ALA A 376 7.26 -1.80 10.97
CA ALA A 376 7.58 -2.19 9.60
C ALA A 376 8.42 -3.47 9.48
N VAL A 377 8.70 -4.15 10.59
CA VAL A 377 9.44 -5.42 10.60
C VAL A 377 8.67 -6.49 9.80
N ILE A 378 9.37 -7.10 8.85
CA ILE A 378 8.91 -8.25 8.08
C ILE A 378 9.53 -9.54 8.63
N THR A 379 8.86 -10.66 8.42
CA THR A 379 9.43 -12.01 8.58
C THR A 379 9.30 -12.76 7.26
N ASN A 380 9.96 -13.91 7.11
CA ASN A 380 9.92 -14.69 5.87
C ASN A 380 10.34 -13.92 4.58
N PRO A 381 11.49 -13.20 4.57
CA PRO A 381 12.02 -12.67 3.32
C PRO A 381 12.47 -13.82 2.40
N LYS A 382 12.37 -13.63 1.08
CA LYS A 382 12.91 -14.60 0.11
C LYS A 382 14.44 -14.55 0.11
N ALA A 383 15.11 -15.64 -0.27
CA ALA A 383 16.54 -15.56 -0.55
C ALA A 383 16.82 -14.71 -1.82
N GLY A 384 18.01 -14.11 -1.91
CA GLY A 384 18.42 -13.32 -3.07
C GLY A 384 17.77 -11.94 -3.16
N ILE A 385 17.71 -11.37 -4.37
CA ILE A 385 17.27 -9.98 -4.59
C ILE A 385 15.83 -9.72 -4.12
N GLN A 386 14.95 -10.72 -4.21
CA GLN A 386 13.55 -10.63 -3.79
C GLN A 386 13.36 -10.55 -2.27
N GLY A 387 14.39 -10.78 -1.46
CA GLY A 387 14.37 -10.49 -0.01
C GLY A 387 15.17 -9.26 0.40
N GLN A 388 15.84 -8.61 -0.55
CA GLN A 388 16.65 -7.43 -0.26
C GLN A 388 15.80 -6.16 -0.34
N ASP A 389 16.12 -5.21 0.53
CA ASP A 389 15.57 -3.86 0.49
C ASP A 389 16.72 -2.85 0.65
N PRO A 390 17.36 -2.43 -0.46
CA PRO A 390 18.48 -1.49 -0.41
C PRO A 390 18.05 -0.07 -0.03
N TYR A 391 16.74 0.20 0.06
CA TYR A 391 16.19 1.54 0.29
C TYR A 391 15.70 1.75 1.72
N LEU A 392 15.52 0.69 2.51
CA LEU A 392 15.06 0.76 3.91
C LEU A 392 15.83 1.82 4.71
N MET A 393 17.17 1.73 4.74
CA MET A 393 17.98 2.67 5.53
C MET A 393 17.94 4.09 4.97
N LYS A 394 17.83 4.26 3.66
CA LYS A 394 17.73 5.56 3.00
C LYS A 394 16.39 6.24 3.32
N ALA A 395 15.29 5.50 3.19
CA ALA A 395 13.94 5.94 3.57
C ALA A 395 13.87 6.29 5.07
N ARG A 396 14.43 5.42 5.93
CA ARG A 396 14.50 5.67 7.39
C ARG A 396 15.24 6.96 7.71
N LYS A 397 16.44 7.16 7.14
CA LYS A 397 17.25 8.36 7.35
C LYS A 397 16.50 9.63 6.93
N PHE A 398 15.85 9.59 5.76
CA PHE A 398 15.06 10.71 5.26
C PHE A 398 13.92 11.07 6.22
N TYR A 399 13.10 10.09 6.59
CA TYR A 399 11.92 10.33 7.43
C TYR A 399 12.28 10.80 8.85
N LEU A 400 13.38 10.31 9.42
CA LEU A 400 13.89 10.81 10.69
C LEU A 400 14.39 12.26 10.59
N ALA A 401 15.00 12.63 9.47
CA ALA A 401 15.41 14.01 9.23
C ALA A 401 14.21 14.95 9.09
N ILE A 402 13.16 14.52 8.40
CA ILE A 402 11.90 15.26 8.27
C ILE A 402 11.20 15.40 9.63
N GLU A 403 11.09 14.32 10.41
CA GLU A 403 10.50 14.38 11.76
C GLU A 403 11.28 15.32 12.67
N ARG A 404 12.62 15.31 12.60
CA ARG A 404 13.47 16.25 13.34
C ARG A 404 13.22 17.70 12.93
N LYS A 405 13.03 17.96 11.63
CA LYS A 405 12.87 19.31 11.09
C LYS A 405 11.47 19.90 11.29
N TYR A 406 10.43 19.08 11.11
CA TYR A 406 9.04 19.56 11.07
C TYR A 406 8.15 18.99 12.18
N GLY A 407 8.68 18.08 12.99
CA GLY A 407 7.90 17.32 13.95
C GLY A 407 7.09 16.19 13.31
N TYR A 408 6.67 15.23 14.13
CA TYR A 408 6.01 14.01 13.64
C TYR A 408 4.68 14.27 12.89
N ARG A 409 3.92 15.31 13.29
CA ARG A 409 2.62 15.64 12.67
C ARG A 409 2.77 16.09 11.23
N MET A 410 3.90 16.72 10.92
CA MET A 410 4.22 17.29 9.61
C MET A 410 5.11 16.36 8.76
N ALA A 411 5.64 15.29 9.35
CA ALA A 411 6.40 14.25 8.65
C ALA A 411 5.50 13.28 7.87
N LYS A 412 4.60 13.83 7.03
CA LYS A 412 3.70 13.10 6.15
C LYS A 412 4.16 13.26 4.71
N SER A 413 4.17 12.16 3.95
CA SER A 413 4.57 12.16 2.53
C SER A 413 3.82 13.22 1.72
N THR A 414 2.50 13.31 1.87
CA THR A 414 1.66 14.25 1.08
C THR A 414 2.06 15.70 1.27
N GLN A 415 2.29 16.14 2.51
CA GLN A 415 2.67 17.52 2.81
C GLN A 415 4.07 17.86 2.29
N ILE A 416 4.97 16.89 2.28
CA ILE A 416 6.32 17.06 1.74
C ILE A 416 6.23 17.19 0.22
N ILE A 417 5.48 16.30 -0.41
CA ILE A 417 5.24 16.24 -1.85
C ILE A 417 4.64 17.54 -2.38
N GLU A 418 3.62 18.09 -1.71
CA GLU A 418 3.01 19.39 -2.06
C GLU A 418 4.02 20.54 -2.04
N LYS A 419 4.96 20.52 -1.08
CA LYS A 419 6.01 21.54 -0.97
C LYS A 419 7.13 21.35 -1.99
N MET A 420 7.38 20.12 -2.42
CA MET A 420 8.44 19.78 -3.36
C MET A 420 8.03 19.94 -4.82
N PHE A 421 6.73 19.85 -5.12
CA PHE A 421 6.25 19.90 -6.50
C PHE A 421 6.68 21.14 -7.30
N PRO A 422 6.64 22.37 -6.75
CA PRO A 422 7.15 23.54 -7.47
C PRO A 422 8.65 23.46 -7.80
N LEU A 423 9.44 22.84 -6.91
CA LEU A 423 10.87 22.63 -7.16
C LEU A 423 11.10 21.59 -8.26
N LEU A 424 10.30 20.53 -8.27
CA LEU A 424 10.34 19.52 -9.34
C LEU A 424 10.03 20.13 -10.71
N LEU A 425 9.00 20.97 -10.79
CA LEU A 425 8.66 21.69 -12.02
C LEU A 425 9.79 22.60 -12.49
N LYS A 426 10.41 23.37 -11.57
CA LYS A 426 11.57 24.21 -11.89
C LYS A 426 12.76 23.39 -12.43
N ASN A 427 13.01 22.24 -11.81
CA ASN A 427 14.15 21.39 -12.12
C ASN A 427 13.93 20.51 -13.37
N GLN A 428 12.76 20.56 -14.01
CA GLN A 428 12.52 19.77 -15.22
C GLN A 428 13.48 20.12 -16.38
N THR A 429 14.01 21.35 -16.37
CA THR A 429 15.03 21.83 -17.33
C THR A 429 16.31 21.00 -17.32
N LEU A 430 16.60 20.27 -16.24
CA LEU A 430 17.80 19.43 -16.13
C LEU A 430 17.74 18.15 -16.95
N TRP A 431 16.55 17.73 -17.37
CA TRP A 431 16.31 16.44 -18.02
C TRP A 431 15.32 16.51 -19.18
N LYS A 432 14.90 17.73 -19.54
CA LYS A 432 14.12 18.03 -20.73
C LYS A 432 14.89 17.62 -21.99
N CYS A 433 14.23 16.94 -22.91
CA CYS A 433 14.85 16.36 -24.11
C CYS A 433 14.08 16.70 -25.39
#